data_AF-A0A3C0ARF1-F1
#
_entry.id   AF-A0A3C0ARF1-F1
#
_cell.length_a   1.000
_cell.length_b   1.000
_cell.length_c   1.000
_cell.angle_alpha   90.00
_cell.angle_beta   90.00
_cell.angle_gamma   90.00
#
_symmetry.space_group_name_H-M   'P 1'
#
loop_
_entity.id
_entity.type
_entity.pdbx_description
1 polymer ?
#
loop_
_entity_poly.entity_id
_entity_poly.type
_entity_poly.pdbx_seq_one_letter_code
_entity_poly.pdbx_strand_id
1 'polypeptide(L)' 'MRIALDAMGGDYAPEPNITGAIVALQADPALNVVLVGPQDLLEAQVEASGYNGDRLSIV' A
#
# COMPACT_ATOMS: atom_id res chain seq x y z
N MET A 1 7.85 13.14 -0.34
CA MET A 1 7.47 12.77 -1.73
C MET A 1 6.23 11.89 -1.67
N ARG A 2 5.30 11.97 -2.63
CA ARG A 2 4.07 11.16 -2.64
C ARG A 2 3.97 10.39 -3.97
N ILE A 3 3.73 9.08 -3.89
CA ILE A 3 3.63 8.16 -5.03
C ILE A 3 2.24 7.52 -5.04
N ALA A 4 1.56 7.55 -6.18
CA ALA A 4 0.39 6.72 -6.42
C ALA A 4 0.84 5.37 -6.99
N LEU A 5 0.41 4.29 -6.36
CA LEU A 5 0.76 2.92 -6.71
C LEU A 5 -0.51 2.17 -7.13
N ASP A 6 -0.55 1.68 -8.36
CA ASP A 6 -1.57 0.71 -8.77
C ASP A 6 -1.39 -0.56 -7.94
N ALA A 7 -2.33 -0.80 -7.02
CA ALA A 7 -2.26 -1.95 -6.14
C ALA A 7 -2.73 -3.24 -6.82
N MET A 8 -3.41 -3.15 -7.97
CA MET A 8 -4.13 -4.26 -8.60
C MET A 8 -3.40 -4.90 -9.78
N GLY A 9 -2.31 -4.28 -10.24
CA GLY A 9 -1.51 -4.80 -11.35
C GLY A 9 -0.67 -6.02 -10.97
N GLY A 10 -0.77 -7.07 -11.78
CA GLY A 10 0.08 -8.27 -11.71
C GLY A 10 -0.64 -9.54 -11.23
N ASP A 11 -0.08 -10.70 -11.53
CA ASP A 11 -0.70 -12.02 -11.31
C ASP A 11 -0.96 -12.34 -9.83
N TYR A 12 -0.19 -11.72 -8.94
CA TYR A 12 -0.25 -11.93 -7.50
C TYR A 12 -0.83 -10.73 -6.74
N ALA A 13 -1.37 -9.74 -7.46
CA ALA A 13 -1.93 -8.55 -6.83
C ALA A 13 -3.13 -8.89 -5.92
N PRO A 14 -3.36 -8.11 -4.85
CA PRO A 14 -2.61 -6.90 -4.47
C PRO A 14 -1.49 -7.12 -3.44
N GLU A 15 -1.38 -8.33 -2.88
CA GLU A 15 -0.52 -8.63 -1.72
C GLU A 15 0.95 -8.16 -1.86
N PRO A 16 1.70 -8.49 -2.93
CA PRO A 16 3.10 -8.10 -3.04
C PRO A 16 3.27 -6.59 -3.24
N ASN A 17 2.29 -5.93 -3.88
CA ASN A 17 2.31 -4.49 -4.10
C ASN A 17 2.16 -3.74 -2.78
N ILE A 18 1.21 -4.17 -1.93
CA ILE A 18 1.00 -3.60 -0.59
C ILE A 18 2.20 -3.89 0.31
N THR A 19 2.71 -5.13 0.30
CA THR A 19 3.88 -5.53 1.09
C THR A 19 5.11 -4.72 0.72
N GLY A 20 5.39 -4.55 -0.58
CA GLY A 20 6.49 -3.73 -1.08
C GLY A 20 6.32 -2.26 -0.70
N ALA A 21 5.11 -1.71 -0.77
CA ALA A 21 4.81 -0.34 -0.33
C ALA A 21 5.13 -0.14 1.16
N ILE A 22 4.74 -1.07 2.02
CA ILE A 22 5.02 -1.01 3.47
C ILE A 22 6.53 -1.04 3.73
N VAL A 23 7.27 -1.94 3.07
CA VAL A 23 8.74 -2.01 3.20
C VAL A 23 9.40 -0.72 2.72
N ALA A 24 8.94 -0.14 1.61
CA ALA A 24 9.45 1.13 1.11
C ALA A 24 9.20 2.30 2.09
N LEU A 25 8.00 2.34 2.71
CA LEU A 25 7.66 3.33 3.73
C LEU A 25 8.55 3.21 4.98
N GLN A 26 8.99 2.00 5.35
CA GLN A 26 9.93 1.80 6.46
C GLN A 26 11.35 2.27 6.11
N ALA A 27 11.77 2.12 4.85
CA ALA A 27 13.09 2.52 4.39
C ALA A 27 13.24 4.04 4.20
N ASP A 28 12.17 4.74 3.80
CA ASP A 28 12.18 6.19 3.58
C ASP A 28 11.09 6.89 4.44
N PRO A 29 11.49 7.59 5.53
CA PRO A 29 10.56 8.36 6.37
C PRO A 29 9.85 9.53 5.63
N ALA A 30 10.42 10.03 4.54
CA ALA A 30 9.85 11.12 3.75
C ALA A 30 8.90 10.65 2.64
N LEU A 31 8.80 9.32 2.42
CA LEU A 31 7.90 8.71 1.46
C LEU A 31 6.48 8.61 2.01
N ASN A 32 5.51 8.88 1.12
CA ASN A 32 4.08 8.62 1.31
C ASN A 32 3.58 7.84 0.09
N VAL A 33 2.74 6.83 0.32
CA VAL A 33 2.18 5.98 -0.74
C VAL A 33 0.66 6.06 -0.73
N VAL A 34 0.07 6.20 -1.91
CA VAL A 34 -1.36 6.09 -2.15
C VAL A 34 -1.61 4.82 -2.95
N LEU A 35 -2.24 3.83 -2.34
CA LEU A 35 -2.68 2.61 -3.03
C LEU A 35 -3.93 2.95 -3.84
N VAL A 36 -3.92 2.60 -5.13
CA VAL A 36 -5.03 2.83 -6.05
C VAL A 36 -5.69 1.51 -6.39
N GLY A 37 -6.99 1.38 -6.12
CA GLY A 37 -7.77 0.16 -6.39
C GLY A 37 -9.06 0.06 -5.60
N PRO A 38 -9.75 -1.10 -5.62
CA PRO A 38 -10.98 -1.34 -4.87
C PRO A 38 -10.75 -1.18 -3.36
N GLN A 39 -11.31 -0.12 -2.77
CA GLN A 39 -11.02 0.31 -1.41
C GLN A 39 -11.23 -0.79 -0.36
N ASP A 40 -12.40 -1.44 -0.33
CA ASP A 40 -12.72 -2.49 0.65
C ASP A 40 -11.70 -3.65 0.65
N LEU A 41 -11.21 -4.03 -0.54
CA LEU A 41 -10.25 -5.11 -0.71
C LEU A 41 -8.86 -4.70 -0.22
N LEU A 42 -8.45 -3.47 -0.52
CA LEU A 42 -7.17 -2.92 -0.08
C LEU A 42 -7.16 -2.67 1.43
N GLU A 43 -8.25 -2.17 2.01
CA GLU A 43 -8.39 -1.98 3.45
C GLU A 43 -8.26 -3.30 4.21
N ALA A 44 -8.98 -4.34 3.76
CA ALA A 44 -8.88 -5.67 4.37
C ALA A 44 -7.45 -6.26 4.28
N GLN A 45 -6.76 -6.06 3.15
CA GLN A 45 -5.40 -6.57 2.98
C GLN A 45 -4.38 -5.78 3.83
N VAL A 46 -4.53 -4.46 3.93
CA VAL A 46 -3.69 -3.61 4.81
C VAL A 46 -3.92 -3.97 6.27
N GLU A 47 -5.17 -4.18 6.70
CA GLU A 47 -5.49 -4.65 8.04
C GLU A 47 -4.83 -6.01 8.32
N ALA A 48 -4.93 -6.96 7.38
CA ALA A 48 -4.30 -8.27 7.50
C ALA A 48 -2.76 -8.20 7.58
N SER A 49 -2.14 -7.16 7.00
CA SER A 49 -0.68 -6.93 7.11
C SER A 49 -0.24 -6.41 8.48
N GLY A 50 -1.17 -5.91 9.30
CA GLY A 50 -0.89 -5.29 10.59
C GLY A 50 -0.28 -3.88 10.51
N TYR A 51 -0.19 -3.28 9.32
CA TYR A 51 0.31 -1.92 9.15
C TYR A 51 -0.73 -0.87 9.57
N ASN A 52 -0.31 0.09 10.39
CA ASN A 52 -1.17 1.13 10.96
C ASN A 52 -0.58 2.55 10.83
N GLY A 53 0.38 2.75 9.92
CA GLY A 53 0.99 4.05 9.68
C GLY A 53 0.11 4.99 8.86
N ASP A 54 0.19 6.28 9.13
CA ASP A 54 -0.55 7.36 8.46
C ASP A 54 -0.02 7.74 7.08
N ARG A 55 1.17 7.22 6.70
CA ARG A 55 1.84 7.49 5.42
C ARG A 55 1.40 6.57 4.27
N LEU A 56 0.51 5.61 4.54
CA LEU A 56 -0.16 4.78 3.55
C LEU A 56 -1.64 5.15 3.51
N SER A 57 -2.14 5.54 2.35
CA SER A 57 -3.56 5.86 2.15
C SER A 57 -4.13 5.09 0.95
N ILE A 58 -5.44 4.91 0.89
CA ILE A 58 -6.14 4.16 -0.16
C ILE A 58 -7.09 5.12 -0.90
N VAL A 59 -7.13 5.04 -2.23
CA VAL A 59 -8.02 5.83 -3.12
C VAL A 59 -8.58 4.96 -4.24
#